data_AF-A0A8J3V2P4-F1
#
_entry.id   AF-A0A8J3V2P4-F1
#
_cell.length_a   1.000
_cell.length_b   1.000
_cell.length_c   1.000
_cell.angle_alpha   90.00
_cell.angle_beta   90.00
_cell.angle_gamma   90.00
#
_symmetry.space_group_name_H-M   'P 1'
#
loop_
_entity.id
_entity.type
_entity.pdbx_description
1 polymer ?
#
loop_
_entity_poly.entity_id
_entity_poly.type
_entity_poly.pdbx_seq_one_letter_code
_entity_poly.pdbx_strand_id
1 'polypeptide(L)'
;MFALVLGLSWLVLTPLCVWMLFGRDRGGTARVIAALTLVGLQTGTVLIGIAEEHQEHGQATHIAARATPSPSAPPTPSPRARPCATRALSPSSVRLSRRETGLDGMTVYWAASPDECGTASVALHPDGRRLQIWLREGAAHHKGARILPVKVAGGLASLELRLSPPLRPRSQYVAVDARTGHRIPERRGA
;
A
#
# COMPACT_ATOMS: atom_id res chain seq x y z
N MET A 1 -4.64 45.22 22.52
CA MET A 1 -5.21 44.36 21.46
C MET A 1 -4.85 42.88 21.64
N PHE A 2 -3.58 42.52 21.87
CA PHE A 2 -3.15 41.13 22.11
C PHE A 2 -3.89 40.39 23.23
N ALA A 3 -4.13 41.03 24.37
CA ALA A 3 -4.83 40.40 25.50
C ALA A 3 -6.28 39.98 25.16
N LEU A 4 -6.98 40.78 24.34
CA LEU A 4 -8.33 40.44 23.88
C LEU A 4 -8.31 39.25 22.92
N VAL A 5 -7.32 39.20 22.02
CA VAL A 5 -7.12 38.08 21.09
C VAL A 5 -6.76 36.81 21.84
N LEU A 6 -5.92 36.90 22.87
CA LEU A 6 -5.56 35.75 23.72
C LEU A 6 -6.76 35.22 24.49
N GLY A 7 -7.57 36.11 25.06
CA GLY A 7 -8.80 35.75 25.77
C GLY A 7 -9.82 35.08 24.87
N LEU A 8 -10.07 35.64 23.67
CA LEU A 8 -10.96 35.05 22.67
C LEU A 8 -10.46 33.69 22.16
N SER A 9 -9.14 33.55 21.94
CA SER A 9 -8.52 32.29 21.54
C SER A 9 -8.74 31.20 22.59
N TRP A 10 -8.51 31.51 23.86
CA TRP A 10 -8.75 30.58 24.96
C TRP A 10 -10.23 30.20 25.10
N LEU A 11 -11.13 31.17 24.95
CA LEU A 11 -12.58 30.97 25.08
C LEU A 11 -13.13 30.01 24.02
N VAL A 12 -12.53 30.00 22.83
CA VAL A 12 -12.92 29.09 21.72
C VAL A 12 -12.18 27.75 21.79
N LEU A 13 -10.91 27.75 22.21
CA LEU A 13 -10.09 26.53 22.25
C LEU A 13 -10.60 25.52 23.28
N THR A 14 -11.04 26.00 24.43
CA THR A 14 -11.51 25.15 25.53
C THR A 14 -12.73 24.29 25.16
N PRO A 15 -13.83 24.86 24.64
CA PRO A 15 -14.97 24.05 24.19
C PRO A 15 -14.64 23.17 22.99
N LEU A 16 -13.73 23.60 22.11
CA LEU A 16 -13.27 22.79 20.97
C LEU A 16 -12.49 21.55 21.43
N CYS A 17 -11.64 21.67 22.44
CA CYS A 17 -10.91 20.57 23.05
C CYS A 17 -11.86 19.57 23.73
N VAL A 18 -12.83 20.07 24.51
CA VAL A 18 -13.86 19.23 25.15
C VAL A 18 -14.72 18.53 24.11
N TRP A 19 -15.09 19.23 23.04
CA TRP A 19 -15.89 18.68 21.94
C TRP A 19 -15.12 17.63 21.14
N MET A 20 -13.81 17.80 20.91
CA MET A 20 -12.97 16.76 20.30
C MET A 20 -12.82 15.51 21.19
N LEU A 21 -12.75 15.71 22.51
CA LEU A 21 -12.52 14.61 23.46
C LEU A 21 -13.79 13.77 23.69
N PHE A 22 -14.96 14.42 23.73
CA PHE A 22 -16.25 13.79 24.06
C PHE A 22 -17.23 13.67 22.88
N GLY A 23 -16.89 14.21 21.70
CA GLY A 23 -17.68 14.17 20.47
C GLY A 23 -17.79 12.75 19.92
N ARG A 24 -18.68 11.98 20.52
CA ARG A 24 -18.93 10.55 20.34
C ARG A 24 -19.63 10.19 19.02
N ASP A 25 -19.33 10.86 17.91
CA ASP A 25 -19.85 10.42 16.61
C ASP A 25 -18.90 10.69 15.42
N ARG A 26 -18.63 9.62 14.67
CA ARG A 26 -17.60 9.54 13.63
C ARG A 26 -18.20 9.93 12.29
N GLY A 27 -17.93 11.13 11.80
CA GLY A 27 -18.31 11.48 10.42
C GLY A 27 -17.78 12.82 9.91
N GLY A 28 -16.66 12.80 9.19
CA GLY A 28 -16.26 13.82 8.21
C GLY A 28 -15.73 15.16 8.74
N THR A 29 -16.37 15.77 9.73
CA THR A 29 -16.10 17.15 10.16
C THR A 29 -14.75 17.32 10.85
N ALA A 30 -14.31 16.34 11.64
CA ALA A 30 -13.00 16.36 12.30
C ALA A 30 -11.82 16.39 11.30
N ARG A 31 -11.98 15.77 10.11
CA ARG A 31 -10.94 15.84 9.06
C ARG A 31 -10.89 17.20 8.38
N VAL A 32 -12.04 17.86 8.22
CA VAL A 32 -12.14 19.19 7.61
C VAL A 32 -11.51 20.23 8.52
N ILE A 33 -11.79 20.17 9.83
CA ILE A 33 -11.20 21.09 10.81
C ILE A 33 -9.69 20.84 10.94
N ALA A 34 -9.25 19.58 11.01
CA ALA A 34 -7.83 19.26 11.05
C ALA A 34 -7.09 19.76 9.79
N ALA A 35 -7.68 19.57 8.60
CA ALA A 35 -7.13 20.08 7.35
C ALA A 35 -7.08 21.61 7.32
N LEU A 36 -8.12 22.30 7.78
CA LEU A 36 -8.14 23.76 7.90
C LEU A 36 -7.08 24.28 8.87
N THR A 37 -6.90 23.62 10.02
CA THR A 37 -5.83 23.98 10.96
C THR A 37 -4.44 23.75 10.37
N LEU A 38 -4.23 22.67 9.61
CA LEU A 38 -2.96 22.37 8.96
C LEU A 38 -2.62 23.36 7.85
N VAL A 39 -3.61 23.71 7.01
CA VAL A 39 -3.46 24.73 5.96
C VAL A 39 -3.21 26.10 6.57
N GLY A 40 -3.92 26.46 7.63
CA GLY A 40 -3.68 27.70 8.37
C GLY A 40 -2.27 27.76 8.95
N LEU A 41 -1.80 26.66 9.56
CA LEU A 41 -0.44 26.58 10.09
C LEU A 41 0.61 26.70 8.97
N GLN A 42 0.45 25.96 7.86
CA GLN A 42 1.38 26.00 6.73
C GLN A 42 1.46 27.38 6.08
N THR A 43 0.32 28.06 5.93
CA THR A 43 0.28 29.40 5.33
C THR A 43 0.99 30.42 6.24
N GLY A 44 0.83 30.29 7.56
CA GLY A 44 1.55 31.10 8.53
C GLY A 44 3.06 30.86 8.52
N THR A 45 3.51 29.61 8.38
CA THR A 45 4.94 29.28 8.33
C THR A 45 5.61 29.79 7.05
N VAL A 46 4.94 29.72 5.90
CA VAL A 46 5.50 30.20 4.63
C VAL A 46 5.62 31.73 4.62
N LEU A 47 4.67 32.45 5.21
CA LEU A 47 4.73 33.92 5.32
C LEU A 47 5.86 34.42 6.24
N ILE A 48 6.26 33.63 7.24
CA ILE A 48 7.39 33.96 8.13
C ILE A 48 8.73 33.64 7.44
N GLY A 49 8.82 32.53 6.71
CA GLY A 49 10.04 32.15 5.98
C GLY A 49 10.42 33.12 4.86
N ILE A 50 9.43 33.70 4.16
CA ILE A 50 9.68 34.66 3.07
C ILE A 50 10.12 36.04 3.62
N ALA A 51 9.75 36.38 4.86
CA ALA A 51 10.23 37.61 5.50
C ALA A 51 11.70 37.51 5.95
N GLU A 52 12.22 36.30 6.16
CA GLU A 52 13.59 36.04 6.64
C GLU A 52 14.62 35.95 5.49
N GLU A 53 14.19 35.58 4.27
CA GLU A 53 15.09 35.41 3.12
C GLU A 53 15.59 36.72 2.46
N HIS A 54 15.17 37.90 2.92
CA HIS A 54 15.61 39.17 2.32
C HIS A 54 16.89 39.78 2.90
N GLN A 55 17.57 39.14 3.87
CA GLN A 55 18.62 39.83 4.63
C GLN A 55 20.04 39.23 4.74
N GLU A 56 20.45 38.13 4.10
CA GLU A 56 21.90 37.84 4.04
C GLU A 56 22.40 37.25 2.71
N HIS A 57 22.87 38.16 1.84
CA HIS A 57 23.94 37.90 0.89
C HIS A 57 25.26 37.71 1.65
N GLY A 58 25.90 36.55 1.52
CA GLY A 58 27.19 36.30 2.17
C GLY A 58 27.90 35.03 1.72
N GLN A 59 28.38 35.02 0.47
CA GLN A 59 29.68 34.50 0.01
C GLN A 59 30.43 33.49 0.92
N ALA A 60 30.72 32.28 0.39
CA ALA A 60 32.09 31.77 0.18
C ALA A 60 32.14 30.27 -0.18
N THR A 61 32.78 30.00 -1.31
CA THR A 61 33.42 28.75 -1.75
C THR A 61 34.26 28.08 -0.66
N HIS A 62 34.25 26.75 -0.53
CA HIS A 62 35.49 25.98 -0.28
C HIS A 62 35.41 24.52 -0.78
N ILE A 63 36.58 24.08 -1.23
CA ILE A 63 36.95 22.91 -2.04
C ILE A 63 37.19 21.66 -1.17
N ALA A 64 36.87 20.50 -1.78
CA ALA A 64 37.44 19.15 -1.62
C ALA A 64 37.51 18.44 -0.26
N ALA A 65 36.98 17.21 -0.25
CA ALA A 65 37.65 16.07 0.39
C ALA A 65 37.50 14.83 -0.50
N ARG A 66 38.64 14.39 -1.05
CA ARG A 66 38.86 13.14 -1.77
C ARG A 66 39.11 12.04 -0.72
N ALA A 67 38.40 10.91 -0.81
CA ALA A 67 38.81 9.66 -0.16
C ALA A 67 38.33 8.42 -0.97
N THR A 68 39.29 7.87 -1.72
CA THR A 68 39.55 6.44 -2.01
C THR A 68 38.46 5.55 -2.66
N PRO A 69 38.68 5.05 -3.90
CA PRO A 69 37.86 3.99 -4.48
C PRO A 69 38.29 2.61 -3.96
N SER A 70 37.37 1.90 -3.31
CA SER A 70 37.51 0.47 -3.03
C SER A 70 37.00 -0.34 -4.25
N PRO A 71 37.77 -1.29 -4.81
CA PRO A 71 37.32 -2.08 -5.94
C PRO A 71 36.29 -3.11 -5.46
N SER A 72 35.01 -2.73 -5.44
CA SER A 72 33.92 -3.71 -5.39
C SER A 72 33.93 -4.50 -6.70
N ALA A 73 34.22 -5.79 -6.56
CA ALA A 73 34.11 -6.78 -7.62
C ALA A 73 32.75 -6.65 -8.35
N PRO A 74 32.73 -6.82 -9.69
CA PRO A 74 31.48 -6.79 -10.44
C PRO A 74 30.56 -7.92 -9.94
N PRO A 75 29.25 -7.66 -9.71
CA PRO A 75 28.33 -8.74 -9.44
C PRO A 75 28.33 -9.68 -10.66
N THR A 76 28.70 -10.93 -10.41
CA THR A 76 28.59 -12.02 -11.38
C THR A 76 27.19 -11.97 -12.02
N PRO A 77 27.06 -11.89 -13.35
CA PRO A 77 25.76 -11.97 -13.99
C PRO A 77 25.17 -13.35 -13.68
N SER A 78 24.14 -13.36 -12.84
CA SER A 78 23.34 -14.55 -12.57
C SER A 78 22.93 -15.16 -13.93
N PRO A 79 23.10 -16.48 -14.13
CA PRO A 79 22.85 -17.13 -15.41
C PRO A 79 21.43 -16.78 -15.86
N ARG A 80 21.32 -16.19 -17.06
CA ARG A 80 20.07 -15.73 -17.67
C ARG A 80 18.97 -16.75 -17.39
N ALA A 81 18.10 -16.42 -16.42
CA ALA A 81 16.91 -17.20 -16.15
C ALA A 81 16.17 -17.31 -17.49
N ARG A 82 15.87 -18.54 -17.92
CA ARG A 82 15.05 -18.74 -19.11
C ARG A 82 13.82 -17.83 -18.96
N PRO A 83 13.46 -17.05 -20.00
CA PRO A 83 12.30 -16.20 -19.92
C PRO A 83 11.10 -17.08 -19.60
N CYS A 84 10.51 -16.82 -18.43
CA CYS A 84 9.31 -17.48 -17.99
C CYS A 84 8.23 -17.31 -19.05
N ALA A 85 7.72 -18.42 -19.57
CA ALA A 85 6.63 -18.38 -20.54
C ALA A 85 5.41 -17.77 -19.86
N THR A 86 4.93 -16.63 -20.36
CA THR A 86 3.81 -15.92 -19.76
C THR A 86 2.50 -16.64 -20.06
N ARG A 87 2.09 -17.60 -19.23
CA ARG A 87 0.80 -18.31 -19.36
C ARG A 87 -0.25 -17.82 -18.37
N ALA A 88 -1.53 -18.00 -18.70
CA ALA A 88 -2.62 -17.80 -17.76
C ALA A 88 -2.68 -19.00 -16.81
N LEU A 89 -2.74 -18.75 -15.51
CA LEU A 89 -2.84 -19.80 -14.49
C LEU A 89 -4.32 -19.98 -14.12
N SER A 90 -4.74 -21.24 -13.93
CA SER A 90 -6.09 -21.57 -13.49
C SER A 90 -6.09 -21.87 -12.00
N PRO A 91 -6.56 -20.94 -11.14
CA PRO A 91 -6.58 -21.15 -9.69
C PRO A 91 -7.54 -22.27 -9.33
N SER A 92 -7.05 -23.27 -8.59
CA SER A 92 -7.85 -24.42 -8.14
C SER A 92 -8.57 -24.16 -6.83
N SER A 93 -7.94 -23.42 -5.91
CA SER A 93 -8.54 -23.06 -4.63
C SER A 93 -7.91 -21.81 -4.05
N VAL A 94 -8.63 -21.17 -3.12
CA VAL A 94 -8.20 -19.94 -2.47
C VAL A 94 -8.38 -20.05 -0.97
N ARG A 95 -7.41 -19.55 -0.20
CA ARG A 95 -7.54 -19.33 1.23
C ARG A 95 -7.63 -17.84 1.49
N LEU A 96 -8.72 -17.39 2.10
CA LEU A 96 -8.93 -16.00 2.48
C LEU A 96 -8.46 -15.80 3.92
N SER A 97 -7.50 -14.91 4.14
CA SER A 97 -7.08 -14.48 5.48
C SER A 97 -7.97 -13.32 5.91
N ARG A 98 -8.72 -13.54 7.00
CA ARG A 98 -9.66 -12.56 7.57
C ARG A 98 -9.19 -12.20 8.98
N ARG A 99 -9.21 -10.90 9.28
CA ARG A 99 -9.04 -10.32 10.62
C ARG A 99 -10.29 -9.54 10.99
N GLU A 100 -10.36 -9.06 12.23
CA GLU A 100 -11.47 -8.21 12.71
C GLU A 100 -11.68 -6.95 11.85
N THR A 101 -10.59 -6.42 11.29
CA THR A 101 -10.60 -5.26 10.40
C THR A 101 -11.03 -5.56 8.96
N GLY A 102 -11.27 -6.83 8.63
CA GLY A 102 -11.70 -7.29 7.31
C GLY A 102 -10.72 -8.28 6.66
N LEU A 103 -10.68 -8.31 5.33
CA LEU A 103 -9.79 -9.22 4.59
C LEU A 103 -8.40 -8.60 4.47
N ASP A 104 -7.39 -9.20 5.11
CA ASP A 104 -6.00 -8.70 5.14
C ASP A 104 -5.07 -9.41 4.15
N GLY A 105 -5.46 -10.61 3.72
CA GLY A 105 -4.65 -11.39 2.79
C GLY A 105 -5.41 -12.51 2.12
N MET A 106 -4.73 -13.14 1.17
CA MET A 106 -5.27 -14.23 0.38
C MET A 106 -4.14 -15.10 -0.14
N THR A 107 -4.29 -16.42 -0.04
CA THR A 107 -3.39 -17.38 -0.68
C THR A 107 -4.11 -18.07 -1.83
N VAL A 108 -3.54 -18.00 -3.03
CA VAL A 108 -4.08 -18.68 -4.22
C VAL A 108 -3.30 -19.96 -4.42
N TYR A 109 -3.99 -21.05 -4.76
CA TYR A 109 -3.40 -22.35 -5.09
C TYR A 109 -3.79 -22.78 -6.49
N TRP A 110 -2.87 -23.41 -7.20
CA TRP A 110 -3.09 -24.05 -8.50
C TRP A 110 -2.20 -25.29 -8.65
N ALA A 111 -2.49 -26.12 -9.65
CA ALA A 111 -1.63 -27.26 -9.97
C ALA A 111 -0.28 -26.75 -10.51
N ALA A 112 0.83 -27.20 -9.93
CA ALA A 112 2.15 -26.82 -10.40
C ALA A 112 2.44 -27.48 -11.75
N SER A 113 3.02 -26.72 -12.67
CA SER A 113 3.54 -27.24 -13.94
C SER A 113 4.96 -27.77 -13.79
N PRO A 114 5.44 -28.66 -14.68
CA PRO A 114 6.84 -29.09 -14.72
C PRO A 114 7.81 -27.92 -14.89
N ASP A 115 7.39 -26.90 -15.65
CA ASP A 115 8.12 -25.65 -15.88
C ASP A 115 7.45 -24.50 -15.13
N GLU A 116 7.22 -24.66 -13.82
CA GLU A 116 6.65 -23.61 -12.98
C GLU A 116 7.67 -22.48 -12.74
N CYS A 117 7.23 -21.26 -12.99
CA CYS A 117 8.02 -20.08 -12.73
C CYS A 117 8.08 -19.75 -11.23
N GLY A 118 9.25 -19.32 -10.78
CA GLY A 118 9.44 -18.83 -9.42
C GLY A 118 8.66 -17.55 -9.09
N THR A 119 8.06 -16.89 -10.10
CA THR A 119 7.23 -15.70 -9.94
C THR A 119 5.95 -15.77 -10.75
N ALA A 120 4.89 -15.18 -10.19
CA ALA A 120 3.61 -14.99 -10.86
C ALA A 120 3.11 -13.57 -10.61
N SER A 121 2.41 -13.02 -11.59
CA SER A 121 1.73 -11.74 -11.51
C SER A 121 0.26 -11.98 -11.14
N VAL A 122 -0.18 -11.31 -10.07
CA VAL A 122 -1.56 -11.36 -9.61
C VAL A 122 -2.15 -9.96 -9.58
N ALA A 123 -3.32 -9.77 -10.18
CA ALA A 123 -4.12 -8.58 -10.02
C ALA A 123 -5.42 -8.94 -9.30
N LEU A 124 -5.83 -8.06 -8.38
CA LEU A 124 -7.06 -8.21 -7.64
C LEU A 124 -7.95 -7.02 -7.94
N HIS A 125 -9.18 -7.29 -8.35
CA HIS A 125 -10.20 -6.28 -8.55
C HIS A 125 -11.41 -6.55 -7.65
N PRO A 126 -11.67 -5.71 -6.63
CA PRO A 126 -12.85 -5.84 -5.81
C PRO A 126 -14.07 -5.29 -6.56
N ASP A 127 -15.05 -6.14 -6.84
CA ASP A 127 -16.34 -5.80 -7.44
C ASP A 127 -17.47 -6.18 -6.46
N GLY A 128 -17.86 -5.25 -5.60
CA GLY A 128 -18.85 -5.50 -4.57
C GLY A 128 -18.42 -6.61 -3.60
N ARG A 129 -19.08 -7.77 -3.65
CA ARG A 129 -18.75 -8.96 -2.85
C ARG A 129 -17.85 -9.95 -3.59
N ARG A 130 -17.60 -9.72 -4.88
CA ARG A 130 -16.77 -10.57 -5.74
C ARG A 130 -15.35 -10.03 -5.74
N LEU A 131 -14.40 -10.93 -5.56
CA LEU A 131 -12.98 -10.67 -5.67
C LEU A 131 -12.52 -11.31 -6.97
N GLN A 132 -12.44 -10.47 -7.99
CA GLN A 132 -11.95 -10.86 -9.31
C GLN A 132 -10.44 -11.00 -9.25
N ILE A 133 -9.94 -12.21 -9.51
CA ILE A 133 -8.53 -12.55 -9.44
C ILE A 133 -8.04 -12.84 -10.84
N TRP A 134 -7.04 -12.09 -11.28
CA TRP A 134 -6.27 -12.39 -12.48
C TRP A 134 -4.92 -12.92 -12.08
N LEU A 135 -4.62 -14.14 -12.47
CA LEU A 135 -3.35 -14.79 -12.18
C LEU A 135 -2.66 -15.17 -13.50
N ARG A 136 -1.42 -14.70 -13.66
CA ARG A 136 -0.56 -15.01 -14.79
C ARG A 136 0.80 -15.43 -14.30
N GLU A 137 1.38 -16.40 -14.98
CA GLU A 137 2.74 -16.81 -14.73
C GLU A 137 3.72 -15.75 -15.26
N GLY A 138 4.81 -15.52 -14.53
CA GLY A 138 5.83 -14.56 -14.87
C GLY A 138 5.45 -13.10 -14.60
N ALA A 139 6.36 -12.21 -14.99
CA ALA A 139 6.28 -10.77 -14.76
C ALA A 139 5.40 -10.06 -15.81
N ALA A 140 4.08 -10.23 -15.73
CA ALA A 140 3.17 -9.46 -16.57
C ALA A 140 2.91 -8.07 -15.96
N HIS A 141 3.13 -7.02 -16.76
CA HIS A 141 2.82 -5.65 -16.36
C HIS A 141 1.36 -5.35 -16.69
N HIS A 142 0.50 -5.44 -15.68
CA HIS A 142 -0.90 -5.01 -15.73
C HIS A 142 -1.16 -3.99 -14.62
N LYS A 143 -2.07 -3.03 -14.86
CA LYS A 143 -2.39 -1.99 -13.87
C LYS A 143 -2.93 -2.64 -12.59
N GLY A 144 -2.21 -2.47 -11.48
CA GLY A 144 -2.56 -3.09 -10.19
C GLY A 144 -2.12 -4.54 -10.02
N ALA A 145 -1.36 -5.10 -10.97
CA ALA A 145 -0.73 -6.41 -10.80
C ALA A 145 0.48 -6.32 -9.87
N ARG A 146 0.61 -7.31 -8.99
CA ARG A 146 1.77 -7.50 -8.11
C ARG A 146 2.49 -8.76 -8.54
N ILE A 147 3.80 -8.67 -8.72
CA ILE A 147 4.65 -9.82 -8.98
C ILE A 147 5.05 -10.39 -7.63
N LEU A 148 4.70 -11.65 -7.39
CA LEU A 148 4.92 -12.32 -6.12
C LEU A 148 5.62 -13.67 -6.36
N PRO A 149 6.44 -14.11 -5.38
CA PRO A 149 7.11 -15.40 -5.48
C PRO A 149 6.11 -16.55 -5.37
N VAL A 150 6.32 -17.58 -6.17
CA VAL A 150 5.54 -18.81 -6.17
C VAL A 150 6.25 -19.84 -5.30
N LYS A 151 5.50 -20.47 -4.40
CA LYS A 151 5.96 -21.59 -3.58
C LYS A 151 5.32 -22.86 -4.08
N VAL A 152 6.13 -23.81 -4.53
CA VAL A 152 5.67 -25.14 -4.97
C VAL A 152 5.92 -26.16 -3.86
N ALA A 153 4.87 -26.85 -3.44
CA ALA A 153 4.97 -27.93 -2.46
C ALA A 153 3.97 -29.05 -2.81
N GLY A 154 4.43 -30.30 -2.89
CA GLY A 154 3.57 -31.45 -3.14
C GLY A 154 2.74 -31.38 -4.43
N GLY A 155 3.31 -30.82 -5.51
CA GLY A 155 2.61 -30.64 -6.80
C GLY A 155 1.60 -29.49 -6.84
N LEU A 156 1.47 -28.72 -5.75
CA LEU A 156 0.65 -27.51 -5.68
C LEU A 156 1.54 -26.28 -5.65
N ALA A 157 1.29 -25.36 -6.58
CA ALA A 157 1.86 -24.02 -6.56
C ALA A 157 0.96 -23.10 -5.73
N SER A 158 1.58 -22.24 -4.95
CA SER A 158 0.90 -21.34 -4.03
C SER A 158 1.54 -19.96 -4.04
N LEU A 159 0.70 -18.93 -3.87
CA LEU A 159 1.13 -17.54 -3.80
C LEU A 159 0.34 -16.80 -2.75
N GLU A 160 1.04 -16.07 -1.90
CA GLU A 160 0.47 -15.28 -0.81
C GLU A 160 0.40 -13.81 -1.23
N LEU A 161 -0.82 -13.28 -1.29
CA LEU A 161 -1.12 -11.88 -1.56
C LEU A 161 -1.54 -11.20 -0.26
N ARG A 162 -0.86 -10.10 0.08
CA ARG A 162 -1.24 -9.22 1.18
C ARG A 162 -2.01 -8.01 0.68
N LEU A 163 -3.12 -7.72 1.34
CA LEU A 163 -4.03 -6.63 1.01
C LEU A 163 -3.72 -5.43 1.91
N SER A 164 -3.17 -4.40 1.29
CA SER A 164 -2.88 -3.13 1.94
C SER A 164 -3.43 -2.00 1.08
N PRO A 165 -4.47 -1.28 1.53
CA PRO A 165 -5.19 -1.45 2.80
C PRO A 165 -6.07 -2.72 2.84
N PRO A 166 -6.41 -3.24 4.03
CA PRO A 166 -7.35 -4.35 4.17
C PRO A 166 -8.72 -4.01 3.55
N LEU A 167 -9.39 -4.99 2.95
CA LEU A 167 -10.75 -4.81 2.45
C LEU A 167 -11.73 -4.82 3.62
N ARG A 168 -12.70 -3.89 3.62
CA ARG A 168 -13.68 -3.75 4.70
C ARG A 168 -14.36 -5.08 5.05
N PRO A 169 -14.71 -5.33 6.30
CA PRO A 169 -15.44 -6.52 6.67
C PRO A 169 -16.78 -6.55 5.93
N ARG A 170 -17.00 -7.59 5.13
CA ARG A 170 -18.27 -7.91 4.49
C ARG A 170 -18.63 -9.34 4.83
N SER A 171 -19.93 -9.62 4.88
CA SER A 171 -20.47 -10.91 5.35
C SER A 171 -19.80 -12.09 4.66
N GLN A 172 -19.60 -12.05 3.34
CA GLN A 172 -18.84 -13.06 2.60
C GLN A 172 -18.21 -12.46 1.35
N TYR A 173 -16.88 -12.54 1.23
CA TYR A 173 -16.16 -12.31 -0.02
C TYR A 173 -16.10 -13.60 -0.82
N VAL A 174 -16.35 -13.51 -2.13
CA VAL A 174 -16.31 -14.64 -3.05
C VAL A 174 -15.17 -14.44 -4.04
N ALA A 175 -14.18 -15.31 -4.01
CA ALA A 175 -13.10 -15.34 -5.01
C ALA A 175 -13.65 -15.84 -6.36
N VAL A 176 -13.35 -15.13 -7.43
CA VAL A 176 -13.79 -15.43 -8.79
C VAL A 176 -12.58 -15.31 -9.71
N ASP A 177 -12.36 -16.30 -10.56
CA ASP A 177 -11.37 -16.20 -11.65
C ASP A 177 -11.91 -15.18 -12.65
N ALA A 178 -11.23 -14.05 -12.82
CA ALA A 178 -11.75 -13.01 -13.69
C ALA A 178 -11.45 -13.21 -15.18
N ARG A 179 -10.83 -14.34 -15.56
CA ARG A 179 -10.82 -14.80 -16.95
C ARG A 179 -12.09 -15.57 -17.31
N THR A 180 -12.57 -16.42 -16.40
CA THR A 180 -13.69 -17.33 -16.65
C THR A 180 -15.00 -16.89 -16.01
N GLY A 181 -14.94 -15.99 -15.03
CA GLY A 181 -16.08 -15.60 -14.19
C GLY A 181 -16.51 -16.69 -13.20
N HIS A 182 -15.80 -17.83 -13.15
CA HIS A 182 -16.14 -18.93 -12.27
C HIS A 182 -15.66 -18.67 -10.83
N ARG A 183 -16.50 -19.09 -9.88
CA ARG A 183 -16.16 -19.04 -8.47
C ARG A 183 -15.00 -19.99 -8.19
N ILE A 184 -13.96 -19.47 -7.54
CA ILE A 184 -12.86 -20.28 -7.05
C ILE A 184 -13.26 -20.79 -5.66
N PRO A 185 -13.20 -22.12 -5.42
CA PRO A 185 -13.60 -22.67 -4.14
C PRO A 185 -12.67 -22.18 -3.02
N GLU A 186 -13.29 -21.82 -1.90
CA GLU A 186 -12.54 -21.42 -0.72
C GLU A 186 -12.11 -22.65 0.07
N ARG A 187 -10.80 -22.80 0.26
CA ARG A 187 -10.21 -23.83 1.11
C ARG A 187 -10.24 -23.34 2.56
N ARG A 188 -11.08 -23.96 3.40
CA ARG A 188 -11.02 -23.74 4.85
C ARG A 188 -9.77 -24.45 5.39
N GLY A 189 -9.02 -23.78 6.26
CA GLY A 189 -7.87 -24.40 6.93
C GLY A 189 -8.33 -25.61 7.74
N ALA A 190 -7.57 -26.70 7.64
CA ALA A 190 -7.54 -27.74 8.67
C ALA A 190 -6.92 -27.17 9.95
#